data_AF-A0A1X2G5G2-F1
#
_entry.id   AF-A0A1X2G5G2-F1
#
_cell.length_a   1.000
_cell.length_b   1.000
_cell.length_c   1.000
_cell.angle_alpha   90.00
_cell.angle_beta   90.00
_cell.angle_gamma   90.00
#
_symmetry.space_group_name_H-M   'P 1'
#
loop_
_entity.id
_entity.type
_entity.pdbx_description
1 polymer ?
#
loop_
_entity_poly.entity_id
_entity_poly.type
_entity_poly.pdbx_seq_one_letter_code
_entity_poly.pdbx_strand_id
1 'polypeptide(L)'
;MNFGNELLTFRLPWDELPGDELPGGDRLSKIILKSQSAINIISQAILDVPADTYTITDGEWPTGLRSDVVYEPHAVVQEVLPPIIVEVQSIVDEKFMTRLVKYCQFAYDRYGMLPIAFIICVGKVLPAALLSKFTPHGQMPWLSVLGSSDFWAKGCYMVTNQGPLQDIRHSPGRHELSPLQALSLFLLERSPTLHTHSHSEDPTVIKLYTESRNLTDTQEQHHEQFKEVIDVVSYNNTKIIEKADAALNNVPGSEVARHLLAKAIAFNAAVKRKYLGVDDSDDDLEPLPAVSFQPLFSSDHDDIRFVATYREMNPERINSKRCLDEAHRAGRCKTITTSAGLRTFYNRKVKK
;
A
#
# COMPACT_ATOMS: atom_id res chain seq x y z
N MET A 1 32.44 -20.43 10.43
CA MET A 1 31.59 -20.70 9.25
C MET A 1 32.08 -19.80 8.13
N ASN A 2 32.33 -20.37 6.96
CA ASN A 2 33.06 -19.73 5.86
C ASN A 2 32.06 -18.92 5.00
N PHE A 3 31.62 -17.76 5.50
CA PHE A 3 30.56 -16.93 4.90
C PHE A 3 30.95 -16.24 3.58
N GLY A 4 32.25 -16.16 3.26
CA GLY A 4 32.74 -15.36 2.13
C GLY A 4 32.30 -15.87 0.75
N ASN A 5 32.17 -17.19 0.55
CA ASN A 5 31.86 -17.75 -0.77
C ASN A 5 30.36 -17.72 -1.12
N GLU A 6 29.46 -17.76 -0.14
CA GLU A 6 28.01 -17.79 -0.41
C GLU A 6 27.43 -16.41 -0.69
N LEU A 7 27.99 -15.34 -0.11
CA LEU A 7 27.51 -13.97 -0.38
C LEU A 7 27.89 -13.48 -1.79
N LEU A 8 29.00 -13.99 -2.33
CA LEU A 8 29.49 -13.62 -3.67
C LEU A 8 28.66 -14.25 -4.80
N THR A 9 28.07 -15.42 -4.55
CA THR A 9 27.23 -16.15 -5.51
C THR A 9 25.73 -16.00 -5.24
N PHE A 10 25.35 -15.49 -4.07
CA PHE A 10 23.97 -15.11 -3.77
C PHE A 10 23.48 -14.11 -4.80
N ARG A 11 22.40 -14.50 -5.48
CA ARG A 11 21.64 -13.64 -6.37
C ARG A 11 20.40 -13.19 -5.61
N LEU A 12 20.17 -11.88 -5.59
CA LEU A 12 18.85 -11.39 -5.23
C LEU A 12 17.84 -12.04 -6.19
N PRO A 13 16.74 -12.63 -5.69
CA PRO A 13 15.79 -13.36 -6.52
C PRO A 13 15.31 -12.45 -7.65
N TRP A 14 15.45 -12.94 -8.87
CA TRP A 14 15.09 -12.24 -10.12
C TRP A 14 14.35 -13.17 -11.08
N ASP A 15 14.25 -14.46 -10.73
CA ASP A 15 13.87 -15.52 -11.66
C ASP A 15 12.34 -15.66 -11.84
N GLU A 16 11.51 -14.95 -11.06
CA GLU A 16 10.05 -15.05 -11.17
C GLU A 16 9.27 -13.71 -11.22
N LEU A 17 9.89 -12.53 -11.03
CA LEU A 17 9.17 -11.24 -11.04
C LEU A 17 9.92 -10.07 -11.75
N PRO A 18 9.18 -9.14 -12.40
CA PRO A 18 9.76 -8.09 -13.25
C PRO A 18 10.40 -6.95 -12.43
N GLY A 19 11.72 -6.89 -12.37
CA GLY A 19 12.50 -5.66 -12.13
C GLY A 19 12.44 -4.96 -10.76
N ASP A 20 11.47 -5.30 -9.89
CA ASP A 20 11.21 -4.63 -8.61
C ASP A 20 11.98 -5.22 -7.42
N GLU A 21 12.64 -6.37 -7.61
CA GLU A 21 13.43 -7.06 -6.58
C GLU A 21 14.94 -6.80 -6.67
N LEU A 22 15.39 -6.04 -7.67
CA LEU A 22 16.78 -5.57 -7.74
C LEU A 22 16.99 -4.34 -6.84
N PRO A 23 18.23 -4.05 -6.41
CA PRO A 23 18.53 -2.78 -5.77
C PRO A 23 18.08 -1.63 -6.69
N GLY A 24 17.47 -0.59 -6.14
CA GLY A 24 16.85 0.48 -6.92
C GLY A 24 15.50 0.13 -7.57
N GLY A 25 15.02 -1.10 -7.45
CA GLY A 25 13.61 -1.48 -7.65
C GLY A 25 12.76 -1.07 -6.45
N ASP A 26 11.45 -0.91 -6.65
CA ASP A 26 10.57 -0.31 -5.63
C ASP A 26 10.57 -1.09 -4.31
N ARG A 27 10.33 -2.40 -4.37
CA ARG A 27 10.18 -3.28 -3.20
C ARG A 27 11.48 -3.40 -2.41
N LEU A 28 12.59 -3.81 -3.03
CA LEU A 28 13.85 -4.00 -2.31
C LEU A 28 14.38 -2.69 -1.74
N SER A 29 14.26 -1.59 -2.49
CA SER A 29 14.72 -0.29 -2.00
C SER A 29 13.95 0.14 -0.75
N LYS A 30 12.62 -0.02 -0.73
CA LYS A 30 11.80 0.26 0.45
C LYS A 30 12.19 -0.59 1.65
N ILE A 31 12.42 -1.88 1.44
CA ILE A 31 12.83 -2.82 2.50
C ILE A 31 14.17 -2.39 3.12
N ILE A 32 15.16 -2.09 2.28
CA ILE A 32 16.49 -1.68 2.74
C ILE A 32 16.47 -0.31 3.40
N LEU A 33 15.76 0.66 2.83
CA LEU A 33 15.65 2.00 3.40
C LEU A 33 14.90 2.01 4.75
N LYS A 34 14.05 1.01 5.01
CA LYS A 34 13.43 0.83 6.33
C LYS A 34 14.37 0.21 7.38
N SER A 35 15.56 -0.27 7.00
CA SER A 35 16.52 -0.82 7.95
C SER A 35 17.15 0.29 8.80
N GLN A 36 17.41 0.03 10.08
CA GLN A 36 18.06 1.02 10.96
C GLN A 36 19.44 1.42 10.44
N SER A 37 20.12 0.52 9.72
CA SER A 37 21.39 0.81 9.05
C SER A 37 21.24 1.92 8.02
N ALA A 38 20.25 1.83 7.12
CA ALA A 38 19.99 2.85 6.11
C ALA A 38 19.51 4.18 6.73
N ILE A 39 18.64 4.11 7.75
CA ILE A 39 18.18 5.28 8.51
C ILE A 39 19.37 6.03 9.10
N ASN A 40 20.28 5.32 9.76
CA ASN A 40 21.48 5.89 10.38
C ASN A 40 22.41 6.48 9.33
N ILE A 41 22.65 5.79 8.21
CA ILE A 41 23.48 6.29 7.09
C ILE A 41 22.96 7.63 6.56
N ILE A 42 21.65 7.72 6.29
CA ILE A 42 21.05 8.92 5.70
C ILE A 42 21.02 10.07 6.71
N SER A 43 20.52 9.82 7.92
CA SER A 43 20.40 10.86 8.94
C SER A 43 21.76 11.41 9.38
N GLN A 44 22.77 10.57 9.59
CA GLN A 44 24.14 11.00 9.89
C GLN A 44 24.74 11.85 8.77
N ALA A 45 24.63 11.40 7.51
CA ALA A 45 25.27 12.09 6.42
C ALA A 45 24.64 13.46 6.10
N ILE A 46 23.31 13.61 6.31
CA ILE A 46 22.60 14.85 5.98
C ILE A 46 22.56 15.83 7.15
N LEU A 47 22.42 15.34 8.38
CA LEU A 47 22.17 16.16 9.57
C LEU A 47 23.28 16.09 10.63
N ASP A 48 24.29 15.23 10.44
CA ASP A 48 25.36 14.99 11.41
C ASP A 48 24.84 14.61 12.81
N VAL A 49 23.80 13.78 12.85
CA VAL A 49 23.18 13.30 14.08
C VAL A 49 23.69 11.90 14.48
N PRO A 50 23.72 11.54 15.77
CA PRO A 50 24.11 10.20 16.20
C PRO A 50 23.23 9.08 15.60
N ALA A 51 23.78 7.87 15.56
CA ALA A 51 23.01 6.66 15.27
C ALA A 51 21.77 6.55 16.17
N ASP A 52 20.71 5.97 15.63
CA ASP A 52 19.46 5.67 16.34
C ASP A 52 18.75 6.94 16.85
N THR A 53 19.00 8.09 16.20
CA THR A 53 18.25 9.34 16.44
C THR A 53 16.89 9.34 15.74
N TYR A 54 16.81 8.61 14.62
CA TYR A 54 15.63 8.52 13.76
C TYR A 54 15.07 7.10 13.73
N THR A 55 13.77 7.02 13.51
CA THR A 55 13.05 5.76 13.29
C THR A 55 12.12 5.87 12.08
N ILE A 56 11.60 4.73 11.63
CA ILE A 56 10.62 4.65 10.54
C ILE A 56 9.23 5.03 11.07
N THR A 57 8.46 5.75 10.27
CA THR A 57 7.06 6.08 10.55
C THR A 57 6.17 5.80 9.35
N ASP A 58 4.86 5.98 9.53
CA ASP A 58 3.90 5.77 8.46
C ASP A 58 4.03 6.84 7.36
N GLY A 59 4.23 6.35 6.13
CA GLY A 59 4.32 7.17 4.93
C GLY A 59 2.98 7.43 4.23
N GLU A 60 1.86 6.92 4.76
CA GLU A 60 0.53 7.21 4.24
C GLU A 60 0.06 8.61 4.63
N TRP A 61 -0.46 9.34 3.64
CA TRP A 61 -0.93 10.71 3.76
C TRP A 61 -2.47 10.78 3.66
N PRO A 62 -3.13 11.82 4.20
CA PRO A 62 -4.60 11.89 4.30
C PRO A 62 -5.40 11.74 3.00
N THR A 63 -4.76 11.95 1.84
CA THR A 63 -5.38 11.77 0.51
C THR A 63 -5.24 10.37 -0.05
N GLY A 64 -4.77 9.39 0.74
CA GLY A 64 -4.39 8.05 0.28
C GLY A 64 -3.12 8.04 -0.58
N LEU A 65 -2.38 9.16 -0.62
CA LEU A 65 -1.07 9.19 -1.26
C LEU A 65 -0.03 8.62 -0.29
N ARG A 66 1.04 8.05 -0.83
CA ARG A 66 2.06 7.39 -0.02
C ARG A 66 3.47 7.78 -0.45
N SER A 67 4.29 8.15 0.53
CA SER A 67 5.73 8.23 0.35
C SER A 67 6.38 6.87 0.45
N ASP A 68 7.50 6.67 -0.23
CA ASP A 68 8.20 5.38 -0.15
C ASP A 68 8.66 5.11 1.28
N VAL A 69 9.32 6.08 1.89
CA VAL A 69 9.87 6.00 3.24
C VAL A 69 9.84 7.37 3.93
N VAL A 70 9.45 7.40 5.20
CA VAL A 70 9.48 8.60 6.04
C VAL A 70 10.20 8.28 7.34
N TYR A 71 11.21 9.07 7.67
CA TYR A 71 11.90 9.00 8.95
C TYR A 71 11.43 10.13 9.86
N GLU A 72 11.13 9.79 11.11
CA GLU A 72 10.85 10.75 12.16
C GLU A 72 11.95 10.70 13.22
N PRO A 73 12.36 11.86 13.79
CA PRO A 73 13.22 11.86 14.96
C PRO A 73 12.48 11.25 16.15
N HIS A 74 13.21 10.58 17.04
CA HIS A 74 12.62 10.12 18.30
C HIS A 74 12.03 11.28 19.11
N ALA A 75 10.97 10.99 19.87
CA ALA A 75 10.15 11.98 20.58
C ALA A 75 10.95 13.01 21.42
N VAL A 76 12.11 12.61 21.95
CA VAL A 76 12.98 13.50 22.75
C VAL A 76 13.55 14.68 21.95
N VAL A 77 13.71 14.53 20.62
CA VAL A 77 14.34 15.52 19.73
C VAL A 77 13.44 15.90 18.55
N GLN A 78 12.19 15.43 18.55
CA GLN A 78 11.23 15.62 17.46
C GLN A 78 10.88 17.11 17.23
N GLU A 79 10.94 17.94 18.27
CA GLU A 79 10.69 19.38 18.16
C GLU A 79 11.88 20.17 17.56
N VAL A 80 13.06 19.54 17.46
CA VAL A 80 14.31 20.20 17.04
C VAL A 80 14.73 19.74 15.64
N LEU A 81 14.57 18.45 15.36
CA LEU A 81 15.04 17.82 14.14
C LEU A 81 13.91 17.66 13.11
N PRO A 82 14.16 17.91 11.82
CA PRO A 82 13.13 17.76 10.80
C PRO A 82 12.87 16.28 10.47
N PRO A 83 11.64 15.90 10.11
CA PRO A 83 11.40 14.61 9.47
C PRO A 83 12.11 14.54 8.12
N ILE A 84 12.46 13.32 7.68
CA ILE A 84 13.14 13.08 6.40
C ILE A 84 12.21 12.23 5.53
N ILE A 85 11.89 12.71 4.33
CA ILE A 85 11.14 11.96 3.32
C ILE A 85 12.14 11.43 2.31
N VAL A 86 12.16 10.11 2.12
CA VAL A 86 13.04 9.44 1.15
C VAL A 86 12.20 8.83 0.03
N GLU A 87 12.56 9.14 -1.21
CA GLU A 87 11.86 8.68 -2.42
C GLU A 87 12.85 8.03 -3.38
N VAL A 88 12.52 6.85 -3.90
CA VAL A 88 13.31 6.14 -4.92
C VAL A 88 12.53 6.19 -6.22
N GLN A 89 13.09 6.84 -7.23
CA GLN A 89 12.36 7.07 -8.48
C GLN A 89 13.19 6.71 -9.70
N SER A 90 12.57 5.98 -10.62
CA SER A 90 13.16 5.72 -11.94
C SER A 90 13.20 6.97 -12.80
N ILE A 91 12.13 7.78 -12.75
CA ILE A 91 12.05 9.05 -13.49
C ILE A 91 11.67 10.17 -12.53
N VAL A 92 12.55 11.16 -12.42
CA VAL A 92 12.26 12.40 -11.69
C VAL A 92 11.79 13.44 -12.69
N ASP A 93 10.49 13.74 -12.65
CA ASP A 93 9.86 14.76 -13.51
C ASP A 93 9.07 15.81 -12.71
N GLU A 94 8.49 16.79 -13.40
CA GLU A 94 7.71 17.84 -12.75
C GLU A 94 6.47 17.30 -12.02
N LYS A 95 5.88 16.19 -12.49
CA LYS A 95 4.74 15.55 -11.81
C LYS A 95 5.18 14.93 -10.49
N PHE A 96 6.30 14.21 -10.49
CA PHE A 96 6.91 13.68 -9.28
C PHE A 96 7.29 14.81 -8.32
N MET A 97 7.99 15.86 -8.78
CA MET A 97 8.37 16.98 -7.92
C MET A 97 7.15 17.68 -7.31
N THR A 98 6.07 17.86 -8.08
CA THR A 98 4.80 18.41 -7.58
C THR A 98 4.19 17.51 -6.51
N ARG A 99 4.27 16.18 -6.67
CA ARG A 99 3.81 15.21 -5.69
C ARG A 99 4.67 15.25 -4.41
N LEU A 100 5.99 15.34 -4.55
CA LEU A 100 6.92 15.48 -3.44
C LEU A 100 6.67 16.75 -2.62
N VAL A 101 6.38 17.89 -3.27
CA VAL A 101 5.97 19.12 -2.58
C VAL A 101 4.75 18.88 -1.69
N LYS A 102 3.74 18.14 -2.18
CA LYS A 102 2.55 17.79 -1.38
C LYS A 102 2.91 16.90 -0.19
N TYR A 103 3.79 15.90 -0.39
CA TYR A 103 4.27 15.06 0.71
C TYR A 103 4.92 15.90 1.80
N CYS A 104 5.72 16.88 1.39
CA CYS A 104 6.38 17.75 2.35
C CYS A 104 5.41 18.68 3.09
N GLN A 105 4.34 19.13 2.43
CA GLN A 105 3.26 19.86 3.07
C GLN A 105 2.51 18.99 4.08
N PHE A 106 2.20 17.73 3.74
CA PHE A 106 1.57 16.81 4.69
C PHE A 106 2.47 16.50 5.89
N ALA A 107 3.79 16.37 5.67
CA ALA A 107 4.74 16.23 6.77
C ALA A 107 4.78 17.50 7.63
N TYR A 108 4.74 18.69 7.03
CA TYR A 108 4.63 19.94 7.79
C TYR A 108 3.37 19.99 8.65
N ASP A 109 2.21 19.65 8.09
CA ASP A 109 0.94 19.62 8.82
C ASP A 109 0.97 18.60 9.98
N ARG A 110 1.66 17.47 9.79
CA ARG A 110 1.79 16.40 10.79
C ARG A 110 2.77 16.74 11.91
N TYR A 111 3.93 17.30 11.58
CA TYR A 111 5.05 17.47 12.51
C TYR A 111 5.31 18.93 12.93
N GLY A 112 4.63 19.90 12.32
CA GLY A 112 4.83 21.34 12.57
C GLY A 112 6.17 21.89 12.05
N MET A 113 6.92 21.11 11.29
CA MET A 113 8.26 21.45 10.81
C MET A 113 8.46 21.03 9.36
N LEU A 114 9.14 21.87 8.56
CA LEU A 114 9.47 21.54 7.18
C LEU A 114 10.41 20.32 7.14
N PRO A 115 10.11 19.30 6.32
CA PRO A 115 10.94 18.10 6.22
C PRO A 115 12.20 18.35 5.40
N ILE A 116 13.10 17.38 5.40
CA ILE A 116 14.12 17.23 4.36
C ILE A 116 13.61 16.21 3.34
N ALA A 117 13.70 16.53 2.05
CA ALA A 117 13.42 15.60 0.98
C ALA A 117 14.74 15.01 0.43
N PHE A 118 14.84 13.69 0.35
CA PHE A 118 16.00 12.98 -0.19
C PHE A 118 15.55 12.04 -1.33
N ILE A 119 16.01 12.34 -2.54
CA ILE A 119 15.58 11.65 -3.77
C ILE A 119 16.71 10.76 -4.28
N ILE A 120 16.41 9.51 -4.55
CA ILE A 120 17.32 8.56 -5.20
C ILE A 120 16.81 8.31 -6.61
N CYS A 121 17.40 8.99 -7.59
CA CYS A 121 17.01 8.92 -9.00
C CYS A 121 17.78 7.80 -9.71
N VAL A 122 17.23 6.59 -9.74
CA VAL A 122 17.87 5.39 -10.31
C VAL A 122 17.91 5.36 -11.83
N GLY A 123 17.02 6.10 -12.50
CA GLY A 123 17.00 6.21 -13.97
C GLY A 123 17.47 7.59 -14.43
N LYS A 124 16.54 8.52 -14.68
CA LYS A 124 16.84 9.81 -15.31
C LYS A 124 15.96 10.96 -14.80
N VAL A 125 16.50 12.17 -14.87
CA VAL A 125 15.79 13.41 -14.58
C VAL A 125 15.27 14.01 -15.90
N LEU A 126 13.97 14.31 -15.97
CA LEU A 126 13.32 14.85 -17.16
C LEU A 126 12.39 16.03 -16.80
N PRO A 127 12.39 17.13 -17.58
CA PRO A 127 13.33 17.45 -18.65
C PRO A 127 14.74 17.77 -18.11
N ALA A 128 15.75 17.85 -18.98
CA ALA A 128 17.10 18.25 -18.55
C ALA A 128 17.15 19.63 -17.87
N ALA A 129 16.21 20.52 -18.21
CA ALA A 129 16.03 21.81 -17.54
C ALA A 129 15.60 21.69 -16.06
N LEU A 130 15.06 20.55 -15.64
CA LEU A 130 14.81 20.26 -14.22
C LEU A 130 16.14 19.98 -13.50
N LEU A 131 17.03 19.18 -14.10
CA LEU A 131 18.35 18.89 -13.54
C LEU A 131 19.19 20.16 -13.34
N SER A 132 19.10 21.14 -14.26
CA SER A 132 19.81 22.42 -14.11
C SER A 132 19.34 23.30 -12.95
N LYS A 133 18.22 22.96 -12.30
CA LYS A 133 17.78 23.63 -11.05
C LYS A 133 18.50 23.10 -9.82
N PHE A 134 19.22 21.98 -9.96
CA PHE A 134 20.05 21.42 -8.91
C PHE A 134 21.49 21.88 -9.05
N THR A 135 22.15 22.07 -7.91
CA THR A 135 23.56 22.44 -7.82
C THR A 135 24.31 21.45 -6.92
N PRO A 136 25.61 21.22 -7.13
CA PRO A 136 26.40 20.36 -6.25
C PRO A 136 26.38 20.85 -4.80
N HIS A 137 26.24 19.93 -3.84
CA HIS A 137 26.36 20.25 -2.42
C HIS A 137 27.80 20.66 -2.08
N GLY A 138 27.96 21.70 -1.25
CA GLY A 138 29.28 22.30 -0.98
C GLY A 138 30.31 21.35 -0.36
N GLN A 139 29.88 20.41 0.48
CA GLN A 139 30.75 19.41 1.12
C GLN A 139 30.68 18.02 0.47
N MET A 140 29.62 17.76 -0.31
CA MET A 140 29.37 16.47 -0.96
C MET A 140 29.07 16.71 -2.44
N PRO A 141 30.07 17.02 -3.29
CA PRO A 141 29.81 17.51 -4.66
C PRO A 141 29.03 16.52 -5.55
N TRP A 142 28.99 15.24 -5.18
CA TRP A 142 28.21 14.19 -5.85
C TRP A 142 26.72 14.20 -5.48
N LEU A 143 26.33 14.93 -4.43
CA LEU A 143 24.95 15.13 -3.98
C LEU A 143 24.40 16.42 -4.58
N SER A 144 23.30 16.33 -5.30
CA SER A 144 22.63 17.48 -5.92
C SER A 144 21.66 18.12 -4.93
N VAL A 145 21.64 19.45 -4.85
CA VAL A 145 20.75 20.25 -3.98
C VAL A 145 19.88 21.13 -4.84
N LEU A 146 18.57 21.08 -4.62
CA LEU A 146 17.63 21.97 -5.30
C LEU A 146 17.75 23.40 -4.75
N GLY A 147 17.99 24.38 -5.62
CA GLY A 147 18.19 25.77 -5.19
C GLY A 147 16.93 26.47 -4.65
N SER A 148 15.73 25.95 -4.94
CA SER A 148 14.45 26.59 -4.59
C SER A 148 13.50 25.64 -3.85
N SER A 149 13.85 25.31 -2.60
CA SER A 149 13.03 24.47 -1.72
C SER A 149 12.27 25.24 -0.64
N ASP A 150 12.37 26.58 -0.66
CA ASP A 150 11.73 27.45 0.31
C ASP A 150 10.23 27.18 0.44
N PHE A 151 9.73 27.27 1.67
CA PHE A 151 8.32 27.10 2.05
C PHE A 151 7.74 25.69 1.96
N TRP A 152 8.46 24.71 1.41
CA TRP A 152 7.98 23.33 1.37
C TRP A 152 8.98 22.30 1.89
N ALA A 153 10.28 22.57 1.93
CA ALA A 153 11.25 21.72 2.62
C ALA A 153 12.37 22.55 3.26
N LYS A 154 13.06 22.01 4.27
CA LYS A 154 14.33 22.57 4.76
C LYS A 154 15.48 22.36 3.78
N GLY A 155 15.38 21.32 2.97
CA GLY A 155 16.33 20.99 1.92
C GLY A 155 15.78 19.89 1.04
N CYS A 156 16.12 19.92 -0.24
CA CYS A 156 15.78 18.87 -1.19
C CYS A 156 17.06 18.42 -1.87
N TYR A 157 17.47 17.19 -1.57
CA TYR A 157 18.69 16.56 -2.03
C TYR A 157 18.36 15.45 -3.02
N MET A 158 19.24 15.23 -4.00
CA MET A 158 19.07 14.20 -5.00
C MET A 158 20.41 13.53 -5.32
N VAL A 159 20.41 12.20 -5.36
CA VAL A 159 21.48 11.40 -5.95
C VAL A 159 21.02 10.85 -7.29
N THR A 160 21.90 10.84 -8.30
CA THR A 160 21.56 10.39 -9.65
C THR A 160 22.79 9.84 -10.37
N ASN A 161 22.55 8.92 -11.30
CA ASN A 161 23.56 8.39 -12.21
C ASN A 161 24.04 9.39 -13.28
N GLN A 162 23.43 10.59 -13.38
CA GLN A 162 23.76 11.61 -14.37
C GLN A 162 24.76 12.68 -13.86
N GLY A 163 25.45 12.43 -12.74
CA GLY A 163 26.32 13.40 -12.07
C GLY A 163 27.67 12.83 -11.60
N PRO A 164 28.40 13.55 -10.73
CA PRO A 164 29.77 13.20 -10.33
C PRO A 164 29.91 11.82 -9.65
N LEU A 165 28.81 11.26 -9.13
CA LEU A 165 28.79 9.90 -8.60
C LEU A 165 29.07 8.85 -9.69
N GLN A 166 28.78 9.15 -10.96
CA GLN A 166 29.14 8.31 -12.10
C GLN A 166 30.66 8.18 -12.24
N ASP A 167 31.43 9.23 -11.97
CA ASP A 167 32.90 9.18 -12.05
C ASP A 167 33.49 8.27 -10.96
N ILE A 168 32.88 8.29 -9.77
CA ILE A 168 33.24 7.42 -8.64
C ILE A 168 32.97 5.95 -8.97
N ARG A 169 31.87 5.65 -9.68
CA ARG A 169 31.56 4.30 -10.16
C ARG A 169 32.62 3.76 -11.13
N HIS A 170 33.14 4.59 -12.04
CA HIS A 170 34.12 4.15 -13.06
C HIS A 170 35.58 4.13 -12.56
N SER A 171 35.82 4.50 -11.29
CA SER A 171 37.15 4.48 -10.67
C SER A 171 37.20 3.56 -9.43
N PRO A 172 36.86 2.26 -9.57
CA PRO A 172 36.84 1.33 -8.44
C PRO A 172 38.24 1.18 -7.83
N GLY A 173 38.33 1.29 -6.49
CA GLY A 173 39.57 1.08 -5.72
C GLY A 173 40.46 2.30 -5.49
N ARG A 174 40.08 3.52 -5.91
CA ARG A 174 40.86 4.76 -5.62
C ARG A 174 40.36 5.58 -4.43
N HIS A 175 39.12 5.38 -3.99
CA HIS A 175 38.48 6.19 -2.96
C HIS A 175 37.68 5.31 -2.01
N GLU A 176 37.91 5.45 -0.71
CA GLU A 176 36.99 4.90 0.31
C GLU A 176 35.64 5.60 0.15
N LEU A 177 34.57 4.81 0.00
CA LEU A 177 33.23 5.35 -0.09
C LEU A 177 32.78 5.79 1.30
N SER A 178 32.19 6.98 1.39
CA SER A 178 31.35 7.28 2.55
C SER A 178 30.14 6.33 2.57
N PRO A 179 29.58 6.02 3.75
CA PRO A 179 28.43 5.12 3.84
C PRO A 179 27.23 5.57 2.98
N LEU A 180 26.99 6.88 2.84
CA LEU A 180 25.91 7.38 1.99
C LEU A 180 26.23 7.21 0.49
N GLN A 181 27.48 7.32 0.07
CA GLN A 181 27.88 6.99 -1.31
C GLN A 181 27.69 5.51 -1.60
N ALA A 182 28.08 4.63 -0.67
CA ALA A 182 27.90 3.19 -0.79
C ALA A 182 26.41 2.82 -0.90
N LEU A 183 25.55 3.37 -0.04
CA LEU A 183 24.10 3.19 -0.12
C LEU A 183 23.52 3.72 -1.44
N SER A 184 23.97 4.89 -1.87
CA SER A 184 23.52 5.50 -3.13
C SER A 184 23.92 4.62 -4.33
N LEU A 185 25.18 4.20 -4.41
CA LEU A 185 25.67 3.33 -5.49
C LEU A 185 24.99 1.96 -5.48
N PHE A 186 24.77 1.37 -4.31
CA PHE A 186 24.02 0.12 -4.17
C PHE A 186 22.65 0.20 -4.87
N LEU A 187 21.88 1.27 -4.62
CA LEU A 187 20.57 1.48 -5.24
C LEU A 187 20.65 1.93 -6.70
N LEU A 188 21.65 2.73 -7.07
CA LEU A 188 21.78 3.30 -8.41
C LEU A 188 22.36 2.31 -9.43
N GLU A 189 23.26 1.42 -9.03
CA GLU A 189 23.87 0.42 -9.91
C GLU A 189 22.94 -0.73 -10.24
N ARG A 190 21.98 -1.00 -9.35
CA ARG A 190 20.99 -2.08 -9.50
C ARG A 190 21.63 -3.45 -9.73
N SER A 191 22.82 -3.66 -9.18
CA SER A 191 23.61 -4.85 -9.40
C SER A 191 22.96 -6.06 -8.68
N PRO A 192 22.67 -7.17 -9.37
CA PRO A 192 21.96 -8.31 -8.80
C PRO A 192 22.79 -9.10 -7.77
N THR A 193 24.11 -8.97 -7.83
CA THR A 193 25.05 -9.64 -6.92
C THR A 193 26.09 -8.67 -6.41
N LEU A 194 26.67 -9.01 -5.25
CA LEU A 194 27.81 -8.29 -4.71
C LEU A 194 28.99 -8.29 -5.68
N HIS A 195 29.26 -9.44 -6.35
CA HIS A 195 30.38 -9.57 -7.28
C HIS A 195 30.29 -8.58 -8.45
N THR A 196 29.09 -8.31 -8.97
CA THR A 196 28.92 -7.40 -10.11
C THR A 196 28.86 -5.92 -9.72
N HIS A 197 28.85 -5.61 -8.42
CA HIS A 197 28.88 -4.23 -7.94
C HIS A 197 30.28 -3.62 -8.13
N SER A 198 30.36 -2.35 -8.52
CA SER A 198 31.65 -1.71 -8.81
C SER A 198 32.59 -1.63 -7.59
N HIS A 199 32.03 -1.57 -6.39
CA HIS A 199 32.74 -1.54 -5.10
C HIS A 199 32.39 -2.76 -4.24
N SER A 200 32.59 -3.97 -4.76
CA SER A 200 32.24 -5.24 -4.10
C SER A 200 33.03 -5.53 -2.82
N GLU A 201 34.15 -4.85 -2.61
CA GLU A 201 35.00 -4.97 -1.41
C GLU A 201 34.66 -3.93 -0.33
N ASP A 202 33.78 -2.95 -0.62
CA ASP A 202 33.42 -1.92 0.34
C ASP A 202 32.60 -2.52 1.53
N PRO A 203 32.98 -2.26 2.79
CA PRO A 203 32.30 -2.82 3.95
C PRO A 203 30.81 -2.46 4.04
N THR A 204 30.43 -1.25 3.61
CA THR A 204 29.03 -0.82 3.62
C THR A 204 28.25 -1.51 2.52
N VAL A 205 28.80 -1.64 1.32
CA VAL A 205 28.21 -2.41 0.22
C VAL A 205 28.00 -3.88 0.63
N ILE A 206 29.02 -4.53 1.20
CA ILE A 206 28.93 -5.91 1.70
C ILE A 206 27.80 -6.03 2.73
N LYS A 207 27.73 -5.08 3.68
CA LYS A 207 26.66 -5.04 4.69
C LYS A 207 25.28 -4.90 4.06
N LEU A 208 25.10 -4.03 3.07
CA LEU A 208 23.82 -3.82 2.39
C LEU A 208 23.35 -5.07 1.63
N TYR A 209 24.25 -5.77 0.95
CA TYR A 209 23.93 -7.07 0.31
C TYR A 209 23.57 -8.14 1.35
N THR A 210 24.27 -8.16 2.49
CA THR A 210 23.98 -9.09 3.59
C THR A 210 22.61 -8.83 4.21
N GLU A 211 22.29 -7.55 4.47
CA GLU A 211 20.97 -7.14 4.96
C GLU A 211 19.87 -7.49 3.94
N SER A 212 20.12 -7.24 2.66
CA SER A 212 19.18 -7.59 1.58
C SER A 212 18.86 -9.07 1.57
N ARG A 213 19.88 -9.93 1.63
CA ARG A 213 19.70 -11.39 1.72
C ARG A 213 18.81 -11.78 2.91
N ASN A 214 19.19 -11.33 4.11
CA ASN A 214 18.48 -11.70 5.33
C ASN A 214 17.01 -11.23 5.32
N LEU A 215 16.76 -10.02 4.80
CA LEU A 215 15.42 -9.45 4.71
C LEU A 215 14.56 -10.19 3.67
N THR A 216 15.13 -10.57 2.53
CA THR A 216 14.43 -11.39 1.54
C THR A 216 14.10 -12.78 2.09
N ASP A 217 15.06 -13.47 2.73
CA ASP A 217 14.83 -14.78 3.36
C ASP A 217 13.70 -14.69 4.42
N THR A 218 13.66 -13.61 5.19
CA THR A 218 12.61 -13.37 6.20
C THR A 218 11.25 -13.12 5.55
N GLN A 219 11.19 -12.35 4.45
CA GLN A 219 9.95 -12.10 3.73
C GLN A 219 9.37 -13.36 3.09
N GLU A 220 10.20 -14.21 2.51
CA GLU A 220 9.77 -15.49 1.95
C GLU A 220 9.14 -16.37 3.04
N GLN A 221 9.74 -16.43 4.24
CA GLN A 221 9.18 -17.14 5.38
C GLN A 221 7.84 -16.55 5.85
N HIS A 222 7.71 -15.22 5.90
CA HIS A 222 6.43 -14.58 6.23
C HIS A 222 5.35 -14.84 5.19
N HIS A 223 5.72 -14.87 3.90
CA HIS A 223 4.80 -15.18 2.81
C HIS A 223 4.30 -16.62 2.88
N GLU A 224 5.20 -17.57 3.13
CA GLU A 224 4.86 -18.99 3.39
C GLU A 224 3.89 -19.13 4.57
N GLN A 225 4.19 -18.48 5.71
CA GLN A 225 3.32 -18.49 6.89
C GLN A 225 1.97 -17.83 6.61
N PHE A 226 1.94 -16.72 5.87
CA PHE A 226 0.71 -16.04 5.49
C PHE A 226 -0.17 -16.94 4.63
N LYS A 227 0.41 -17.61 3.62
CA LYS A 227 -0.28 -18.62 2.80
C LYS A 227 -0.88 -19.72 3.67
N GLU A 228 -0.10 -20.26 4.62
CA GLU A 228 -0.58 -21.28 5.55
C GLU A 228 -1.78 -20.78 6.38
N VAL A 229 -1.70 -19.55 6.92
CA VAL A 229 -2.80 -18.94 7.69
C VAL A 229 -4.06 -18.78 6.84
N ILE A 230 -3.95 -18.26 5.61
CA ILE A 230 -5.07 -18.14 4.68
C ILE A 230 -5.68 -19.51 4.39
N ASP A 231 -4.86 -20.54 4.19
CA ASP A 231 -5.31 -21.90 3.95
C ASP A 231 -6.10 -22.46 5.14
N VAL A 232 -5.58 -22.31 6.36
CA VAL A 232 -6.22 -22.79 7.59
C VAL A 232 -7.53 -22.06 7.85
N VAL A 233 -7.54 -20.72 7.74
CA VAL A 233 -8.75 -19.91 7.94
C VAL A 233 -9.80 -20.27 6.89
N SER A 234 -9.41 -20.35 5.61
CA SER A 234 -10.32 -20.71 4.53
C SER A 234 -10.90 -22.12 4.75
N TYR A 235 -10.07 -23.09 5.12
CA TYR A 235 -10.53 -24.45 5.39
C TYR A 235 -11.53 -24.51 6.56
N ASN A 236 -11.23 -23.84 7.66
CA ASN A 236 -12.10 -23.81 8.84
C ASN A 236 -13.43 -23.09 8.55
N ASN A 237 -13.39 -21.96 7.85
CA ASN A 237 -14.59 -21.24 7.43
C ASN A 237 -15.50 -22.12 6.57
N THR A 238 -14.94 -22.79 5.56
CA THR A 238 -15.70 -23.71 4.70
C THR A 238 -16.36 -24.80 5.52
N LYS A 239 -15.63 -25.46 6.44
CA LYS A 239 -16.20 -26.48 7.33
C LYS A 239 -17.34 -25.98 8.21
N ILE A 240 -17.23 -24.77 8.75
CA ILE A 240 -18.27 -24.17 9.59
C ILE A 240 -19.52 -23.89 8.74
N ILE A 241 -19.33 -23.34 7.54
CA ILE A 241 -20.43 -23.02 6.62
C ILE A 241 -21.13 -24.30 6.15
N GLU A 242 -20.39 -25.35 5.79
CA GLU A 242 -20.95 -26.65 5.42
C GLU A 242 -21.76 -27.29 6.56
N LYS A 243 -21.27 -27.20 7.80
CA LYS A 243 -22.02 -27.66 8.98
C LYS A 243 -23.30 -26.87 9.19
N ALA A 244 -23.25 -25.55 9.00
CA ALA A 244 -24.43 -24.69 9.09
C ALA A 244 -25.46 -25.03 8.01
N ASP A 245 -25.01 -25.27 6.77
CA ASP A 245 -25.89 -25.66 5.65
C ASP A 245 -26.54 -27.03 5.93
N ALA A 246 -25.75 -28.00 6.40
CA ALA A 246 -26.25 -29.31 6.80
C ALA A 246 -27.29 -29.25 7.93
N ALA A 247 -27.13 -28.32 8.89
CA ALA A 247 -28.08 -28.12 9.98
C ALA A 247 -29.41 -27.47 9.51
N LEU A 248 -29.41 -26.79 8.35
CA LEU A 248 -30.61 -26.23 7.72
C LEU A 248 -31.33 -27.24 6.84
N ASN A 249 -30.84 -28.48 6.72
CA ASN A 249 -31.54 -29.53 5.98
C ASN A 249 -32.92 -29.77 6.60
N ASN A 250 -33.95 -29.78 5.74
CA ASN A 250 -35.34 -29.98 6.12
C ASN A 250 -35.97 -28.88 7.01
N VAL A 251 -35.30 -27.73 7.20
CA VAL A 251 -35.91 -26.57 7.86
C VAL A 251 -36.74 -25.77 6.85
N PRO A 252 -38.07 -25.65 7.01
CA PRO A 252 -38.90 -24.86 6.11
C PRO A 252 -38.55 -23.36 6.16
N GLY A 253 -38.54 -22.69 5.02
CA GLY A 253 -38.25 -21.25 4.93
C GLY A 253 -36.77 -20.86 5.08
N SER A 254 -35.85 -21.82 5.11
CA SER A 254 -34.41 -21.55 5.26
C SER A 254 -33.68 -21.19 3.96
N GLU A 255 -34.41 -20.97 2.85
CA GLU A 255 -33.86 -20.75 1.50
C GLU A 255 -32.91 -19.55 1.44
N VAL A 256 -33.27 -18.46 2.13
CA VAL A 256 -32.44 -17.25 2.22
C VAL A 256 -31.14 -17.53 2.97
N ALA A 257 -31.20 -18.31 4.05
CA ALA A 257 -30.02 -18.68 4.81
C ALA A 257 -29.08 -19.57 3.99
N ARG A 258 -29.58 -20.58 3.28
CA ARG A 258 -28.76 -21.42 2.39
C ARG A 258 -28.12 -20.60 1.25
N HIS A 259 -28.85 -19.64 0.68
CA HIS A 259 -28.29 -18.73 -0.33
C HIS A 259 -27.13 -17.87 0.22
N LEU A 260 -27.25 -17.37 1.46
CA LEU A 260 -26.17 -16.63 2.12
C LEU A 260 -24.96 -17.53 2.41
N LEU A 261 -25.18 -18.78 2.84
CA LEU A 261 -24.10 -19.74 3.06
C LEU A 261 -23.37 -20.08 1.76
N ALA A 262 -24.09 -20.28 0.65
CA ALA A 262 -23.49 -20.50 -0.67
C ALA A 262 -22.64 -19.31 -1.12
N LYS A 263 -23.12 -18.08 -0.89
CA LYS A 263 -22.34 -16.85 -1.13
C LYS A 263 -21.09 -16.77 -0.26
N ALA A 264 -21.18 -17.16 1.01
CA ALA A 264 -20.03 -17.18 1.91
C ALA A 264 -18.96 -18.19 1.47
N ILE A 265 -19.36 -19.37 0.99
CA ILE A 265 -18.44 -20.35 0.37
C ILE A 265 -17.75 -19.75 -0.86
N ALA A 266 -18.52 -19.14 -1.76
CA ALA A 266 -17.98 -18.51 -2.97
C ALA A 266 -17.00 -17.37 -2.66
N PHE A 267 -17.31 -16.55 -1.64
CA PHE A 267 -16.43 -15.50 -1.15
C PHE A 267 -15.11 -16.07 -0.59
N ASN A 268 -15.20 -17.08 0.27
CA ASN A 268 -14.03 -17.72 0.87
C ASN A 268 -13.13 -18.37 -0.21
N ALA A 269 -13.72 -18.98 -1.24
CA ALA A 269 -12.98 -19.51 -2.39
C ALA A 269 -12.37 -18.40 -3.28
N ALA A 270 -12.98 -17.21 -3.34
CA ALA A 270 -12.43 -16.06 -4.05
C ALA A 270 -11.23 -15.45 -3.29
N VAL A 271 -11.36 -15.27 -1.97
CA VAL A 271 -10.26 -14.85 -1.08
C VAL A 271 -9.09 -15.82 -1.17
N LYS A 272 -9.36 -17.13 -1.06
CA LYS A 272 -8.34 -18.17 -1.17
C LYS A 272 -7.59 -18.11 -2.51
N ARG A 273 -8.31 -17.96 -3.64
CA ARG A 273 -7.68 -17.81 -4.96
C ARG A 273 -6.85 -16.54 -5.06
N LYS A 274 -7.39 -15.40 -4.61
CA LYS A 274 -6.70 -14.12 -4.64
C LYS A 274 -5.35 -14.18 -3.92
N TYR A 275 -5.32 -14.74 -2.71
CA TYR A 275 -4.11 -14.74 -1.88
C TYR A 275 -3.21 -15.98 -2.05
N LEU A 276 -3.68 -17.05 -2.71
CA LEU A 276 -2.89 -18.28 -2.93
C LEU A 276 -2.62 -18.60 -4.41
N GLY A 277 -3.10 -17.83 -5.39
CA GLY A 277 -2.89 -18.15 -6.81
C GLY A 277 -3.09 -17.04 -7.84
N VAL A 278 -1.98 -16.70 -8.51
CA VAL A 278 -1.79 -16.26 -9.93
C VAL A 278 -2.24 -14.85 -10.35
N ASP A 279 -2.23 -13.86 -9.48
CA ASP A 279 -2.03 -12.48 -9.95
C ASP A 279 -1.04 -11.81 -9.01
N ASP A 280 0.23 -11.77 -9.44
CA ASP A 280 1.32 -11.02 -8.83
C ASP A 280 1.14 -9.52 -9.10
N SER A 281 0.03 -8.97 -8.61
CA SER A 281 -0.19 -7.54 -8.52
C SER A 281 0.00 -7.14 -7.06
N ASP A 282 0.88 -6.17 -6.83
CA ASP A 282 1.11 -5.47 -5.56
C ASP A 282 -0.17 -5.39 -4.70
N ASP A 283 -0.21 -6.15 -3.60
CA ASP A 283 -1.37 -6.20 -2.72
C ASP A 283 -0.98 -5.71 -1.31
N ASP A 284 -0.82 -4.39 -1.18
CA ASP A 284 -1.22 -3.69 0.04
C ASP A 284 -2.76 -3.78 0.12
N LEU A 285 -3.28 -4.65 0.98
CA LEU A 285 -4.69 -4.73 1.43
C LEU A 285 -5.71 -4.14 0.45
N GLU A 286 -5.76 -4.65 -0.79
CA GLU A 286 -6.88 -4.30 -1.67
C GLU A 286 -8.20 -4.69 -1.01
N PRO A 287 -9.28 -3.93 -1.28
CA PRO A 287 -10.58 -4.23 -0.70
C PRO A 287 -11.00 -5.67 -1.02
N LEU A 288 -11.57 -6.34 0.00
CA LEU A 288 -12.14 -7.68 -0.14
C LEU A 288 -13.01 -7.76 -1.40
N PRO A 289 -13.01 -8.90 -2.13
CA PRO A 289 -13.79 -9.04 -3.35
C PRO A 289 -15.22 -8.58 -3.13
N ALA A 290 -15.66 -7.62 -3.95
CA ALA A 290 -16.96 -6.99 -3.80
C ALA A 290 -18.06 -8.02 -4.02
N VAL A 291 -18.57 -8.60 -2.94
CA VAL A 291 -19.83 -9.32 -2.98
C VAL A 291 -20.90 -8.25 -3.03
N SER A 292 -21.55 -8.11 -4.18
CA SER A 292 -22.76 -7.30 -4.30
C SER A 292 -23.83 -7.85 -3.34
N PHE A 293 -23.91 -7.23 -2.17
CA PHE A 293 -25.04 -7.35 -1.27
C PHE A 293 -26.18 -6.55 -1.89
N GLN A 294 -26.83 -7.11 -2.92
CA GLN A 294 -28.20 -6.70 -3.16
C GLN A 294 -28.99 -7.06 -1.90
N PRO A 295 -29.67 -6.10 -1.24
CA PRO A 295 -30.51 -6.41 -0.10
C PRO A 295 -31.57 -7.39 -0.58
N LEU A 296 -31.53 -8.64 -0.12
CA LEU A 296 -32.58 -9.62 -0.40
C LEU A 296 -33.92 -9.23 0.25
N PHE A 297 -33.91 -8.22 1.12
CA PHE A 297 -35.10 -7.60 1.66
C PHE A 297 -35.17 -6.14 1.20
N SER A 298 -35.73 -5.91 0.01
CA SER A 298 -36.61 -4.75 -0.06
C SER A 298 -37.85 -5.15 0.73
N SER A 299 -38.10 -4.52 1.88
CA SER A 299 -39.39 -4.63 2.59
C SER A 299 -40.58 -4.44 1.63
N ASP A 300 -40.32 -3.73 0.53
CA ASP A 300 -41.20 -3.54 -0.60
C ASP A 300 -41.87 -4.82 -1.10
N HIS A 301 -41.21 -5.99 -1.14
CA HIS A 301 -41.79 -7.19 -1.76
C HIS A 301 -42.93 -7.78 -0.93
N ASP A 302 -42.75 -7.84 0.39
CA ASP A 302 -43.79 -8.23 1.33
C ASP A 302 -44.88 -7.16 1.43
N ASP A 303 -44.49 -5.89 1.38
CA ASP A 303 -45.42 -4.75 1.40
C ASP A 303 -46.33 -4.75 0.14
N ILE A 304 -45.79 -5.06 -1.04
CA ILE A 304 -46.59 -5.22 -2.27
C ILE A 304 -47.51 -6.42 -2.17
N ARG A 305 -47.02 -7.56 -1.65
CA ARG A 305 -47.82 -8.77 -1.51
C ARG A 305 -49.00 -8.55 -0.58
N PHE A 306 -48.79 -7.85 0.54
CA PHE A 306 -49.85 -7.45 1.45
C PHE A 306 -50.93 -6.61 0.73
N VAL A 307 -50.52 -5.58 0.00
CA VAL A 307 -51.45 -4.69 -0.73
C VAL A 307 -52.20 -5.45 -1.84
N ALA A 308 -51.55 -6.40 -2.52
CA ALA A 308 -52.17 -7.25 -3.53
C ALA A 308 -53.24 -8.18 -2.91
N THR A 309 -52.90 -8.88 -1.82
CA THR A 309 -53.86 -9.75 -1.11
C THR A 309 -55.04 -8.95 -0.55
N TYR A 310 -54.79 -7.77 0.00
CA TYR A 310 -55.86 -6.88 0.47
C TYR A 310 -56.82 -6.48 -0.65
N ARG A 311 -56.29 -6.27 -1.87
CA ARG A 311 -57.08 -5.94 -3.07
C ARG A 311 -57.94 -7.10 -3.53
N GLU A 312 -57.40 -8.31 -3.52
CA GLU A 312 -58.13 -9.53 -3.89
C GLU A 312 -59.29 -9.80 -2.93
N MET A 313 -59.09 -9.55 -1.64
CA MET A 313 -60.14 -9.70 -0.61
C MET A 313 -61.21 -8.59 -0.65
N ASN A 314 -60.96 -7.47 -1.34
CA ASN A 314 -61.85 -6.30 -1.37
C ASN A 314 -62.06 -5.79 -2.82
N PRO A 315 -62.75 -6.54 -3.68
CA PRO A 315 -62.83 -6.26 -5.12
C PRO A 315 -63.63 -5.01 -5.49
N GLU A 316 -64.60 -4.59 -4.68
CA GLU A 316 -65.59 -3.59 -5.11
C GLU A 316 -65.06 -2.14 -5.11
N ARG A 317 -64.08 -1.79 -4.26
CA ARG A 317 -63.29 -0.55 -4.33
C ARG A 317 -62.28 -0.58 -3.18
N ILE A 318 -60.98 -0.54 -3.48
CA ILE A 318 -59.99 -0.44 -2.39
C ILE A 318 -60.15 0.90 -1.67
N ASN A 319 -60.45 0.83 -0.38
CA ASN A 319 -60.23 1.94 0.52
C ASN A 319 -58.74 2.00 0.89
N SER A 320 -57.96 2.80 0.15
CA SER A 320 -56.50 2.87 0.35
C SER A 320 -56.09 3.42 1.72
N LYS A 321 -56.97 4.14 2.43
CA LYS A 321 -56.72 4.57 3.80
C LYS A 321 -56.80 3.37 4.75
N ARG A 322 -57.86 2.58 4.65
CA ARG A 322 -58.05 1.36 5.46
C ARG A 322 -56.95 0.32 5.19
N CYS A 323 -56.57 0.14 3.92
CA CYS A 323 -55.44 -0.72 3.53
C CYS A 323 -54.12 -0.29 4.21
N LEU A 324 -53.84 1.01 4.25
CA LEU A 324 -52.65 1.54 4.90
C LEU A 324 -52.68 1.35 6.42
N ASP A 325 -53.83 1.61 7.06
CA ASP A 325 -54.01 1.43 8.50
C ASP A 325 -53.86 -0.05 8.92
N GLU A 326 -54.30 -0.99 8.09
CA GLU A 326 -54.10 -2.43 8.31
C GLU A 326 -52.65 -2.85 8.03
N ALA A 327 -52.01 -2.28 7.01
CA ALA A 327 -50.59 -2.50 6.75
C ALA A 327 -49.73 -2.06 7.95
N HIS A 328 -49.96 -0.85 8.48
CA HIS A 328 -49.24 -0.33 9.65
C HIS A 328 -49.48 -1.19 10.90
N ARG A 329 -50.71 -1.64 11.14
CA ARG A 329 -51.03 -2.57 12.23
C ARG A 329 -50.30 -3.92 12.09
N ALA A 330 -50.10 -4.39 10.85
CA ALA A 330 -49.32 -5.58 10.56
C ALA A 330 -47.79 -5.34 10.51
N GLY A 331 -47.33 -4.13 10.84
CA GLY A 331 -45.91 -3.76 10.77
C GLY A 331 -45.35 -3.67 9.34
N ARG A 332 -46.22 -3.52 8.34
CA ARG A 332 -45.92 -3.39 6.90
C ARG A 332 -46.05 -1.93 6.44
N CYS A 333 -45.44 -1.59 5.31
CA CYS A 333 -45.52 -0.26 4.68
C CYS A 333 -45.14 0.92 5.60
N LYS A 334 -44.21 0.72 6.55
CA LYS A 334 -43.88 1.71 7.60
C LYS A 334 -43.39 3.06 7.06
N THR A 335 -42.80 3.07 5.87
CA THR A 335 -42.28 4.27 5.20
C THR A 335 -43.36 5.06 4.46
N ILE A 336 -44.56 4.50 4.29
CA ILE A 336 -45.67 5.11 3.57
C ILE A 336 -46.63 5.73 4.59
N THR A 337 -46.75 7.05 4.58
CA THR A 337 -47.59 7.78 5.55
C THR A 337 -48.94 8.23 4.99
N THR A 338 -49.16 8.09 3.68
CA THR A 338 -50.39 8.57 3.02
C THR A 338 -51.00 7.52 2.09
N SER A 339 -52.33 7.56 1.97
CA SER A 339 -53.09 6.67 1.06
C SER A 339 -52.79 6.93 -0.42
N ALA A 340 -52.29 8.12 -0.77
CA ALA A 340 -51.78 8.44 -2.10
C ALA A 340 -50.40 7.80 -2.33
N GLY A 341 -49.50 7.88 -1.34
CA GLY A 341 -48.20 7.21 -1.37
C GLY A 341 -48.32 5.70 -1.56
N LEU A 342 -49.28 5.06 -0.90
CA LEU A 342 -49.54 3.61 -1.04
C LEU A 342 -49.94 3.23 -2.47
N ARG A 343 -50.78 4.05 -3.11
CA ARG A 343 -51.21 3.84 -4.50
C ARG A 343 -50.05 4.00 -5.48
N THR A 344 -49.22 5.02 -5.30
CA THR A 344 -48.03 5.25 -6.13
C THR A 344 -47.03 4.12 -5.97
N PHE A 345 -46.77 3.67 -4.74
CA PHE A 345 -45.91 2.54 -4.42
C PHE A 345 -46.35 1.26 -5.13
N TYR A 346 -47.62 0.88 -4.98
CA TYR A 346 -48.17 -0.33 -5.60
C TYR A 346 -48.11 -0.25 -7.14
N ASN A 347 -48.57 0.86 -7.73
CA ASN A 347 -48.59 1.02 -9.19
C ASN A 347 -47.19 1.02 -9.81
N ARG A 348 -46.19 1.57 -9.12
CA ARG A 348 -44.79 1.60 -9.59
C ARG A 348 -44.17 0.20 -9.61
N LYS A 349 -44.58 -0.66 -8.69
CA LYS A 349 -43.99 -1.99 -8.49
C LYS A 349 -44.72 -3.10 -9.25
N VAL A 350 -46.00 -2.92 -9.58
CA VAL A 350 -46.78 -3.87 -10.40
C VAL A 350 -46.64 -3.60 -11.90
N LYS A 351 -46.21 -2.41 -12.31
CA LYS A 351 -45.94 -2.06 -13.73
C LYS A 351 -44.49 -2.28 -14.18
N LYS A 352 -43.62 -2.76 -13.30
CA LYS A 352 -42.30 -3.29 -13.64
C LYS A 352 -42.39 -4.80 -13.66
#